data_AF-A0AAD4BHG8-F1
#
_entry.id   AF-A0AAD4BHG8-F1
#
_cell.length_a   1.000
_cell.length_b   1.000
_cell.length_c   1.000
_cell.angle_alpha   90.00
_cell.angle_beta   90.00
_cell.angle_gamma   90.00
#
_symmetry.space_group_name_H-M   'P 1'
#
loop_
_entity.id
_entity.type
_entity.pdbx_description
1 polymer ?
#
loop_
_entity_poly.entity_id
_entity_poly.type
_entity_poly.pdbx_seq_one_letter_code
_entity_poly.pdbx_strand_id
1 'polypeptide(L)'
;MPPLLNAASAKANVSVYDEEEDGYERDGWETISMDGQIAGIRTSTIDEKCEAFDTIVIHCSVLGGRFGPYFTQSLELTLPALQFYFHEGVREAACRFIPLLTSCGKQSGTLIPPMVTASLSKLIYCIQIETDPSFVASLYKAIADTLRVAGLQNMAEKRKRRSVGNGVGGVAGPGGGGGTTSTDPNPSTPHYIATDEDDRDEIALMEKMEEFTLEDMEKALRMLDGQHPLLIAIASVRKLGCHRYPWEGEEEGLRGPGDVQG
;
A
#
# COMPACT_ATOMS: atom_id res chain seq x y z
N MET A 1 -5.69 -26.49 -8.06
CA MET A 1 -5.69 -25.78 -6.76
C MET A 1 -4.80 -26.41 -5.71
N PRO A 2 -4.96 -27.68 -5.25
CA PRO A 2 -4.15 -28.21 -4.15
C PRO A 2 -2.62 -28.16 -4.37
N PRO A 3 -2.07 -28.45 -5.57
CA PRO A 3 -0.64 -28.31 -5.82
C PRO A 3 -0.13 -26.87 -5.69
N LEU A 4 -0.91 -25.88 -6.15
CA LEU A 4 -0.57 -24.46 -6.05
C LEU A 4 -0.57 -24.01 -4.59
N LEU A 5 -1.56 -24.42 -3.80
CA LEU A 5 -1.63 -24.09 -2.38
C LEU A 5 -0.44 -24.70 -1.60
N ASN A 6 0.02 -25.88 -2.03
CA ASN A 6 1.22 -26.49 -1.46
C ASN A 6 2.49 -25.68 -1.82
N ALA A 7 2.67 -25.33 -3.09
CA ALA A 7 3.78 -24.50 -3.54
C ALA A 7 3.79 -23.11 -2.85
N ALA A 8 2.63 -22.46 -2.74
CA ALA A 8 2.48 -21.19 -2.04
C ALA A 8 2.75 -21.30 -0.52
N SER A 9 2.63 -22.50 0.06
CA SER A 9 2.93 -22.74 1.47
C SER A 9 4.42 -22.96 1.77
N ALA A 10 5.26 -23.03 0.74
CA ALA A 10 6.69 -23.24 0.90
C ALA A 10 7.31 -22.21 1.85
N LYS A 11 8.10 -22.68 2.81
CA LYS A 11 8.85 -21.82 3.72
C LYS A 11 10.17 -21.44 3.06
N ALA A 12 10.66 -20.22 3.33
CA ALA A 12 12.03 -19.87 2.96
C ALA A 12 12.99 -20.80 3.73
N ASN A 13 13.88 -21.45 3.00
CA ASN A 13 14.98 -22.20 3.60
C ASN A 13 16.14 -21.23 3.81
N VAL A 14 16.33 -20.82 5.07
CA VAL A 14 17.39 -19.90 5.49
C VAL A 14 18.43 -20.69 6.27
N SER A 15 19.69 -20.59 5.88
CA SER A 15 20.85 -21.15 6.60
C SER A 15 21.73 -20.00 7.05
N VAL A 16 22.04 -19.91 8.33
CA VAL A 16 22.99 -18.90 8.84
C VAL A 16 24.39 -19.51 8.84
N TYR A 17 25.33 -18.84 8.19
CA TYR A 17 26.74 -19.17 8.18
C TYR A 17 27.46 -18.31 9.22
N ASP A 18 28.35 -18.93 9.99
CA ASP A 18 29.38 -18.23 10.75
C ASP A 18 30.54 -17.87 9.79
N GLU A 19 31.19 -16.73 10.00
CA GLU A 19 32.21 -16.13 9.11
C GLU A 19 33.43 -17.04 8.80
N GLU A 20 33.55 -18.20 9.45
CA GLU A 20 34.68 -19.14 9.32
C GLU A 20 34.43 -20.34 8.40
N GLU A 21 33.22 -20.54 7.85
CA GLU A 21 32.95 -21.68 6.96
C GLU A 21 33.04 -21.25 5.48
N ASP A 22 34.16 -21.60 4.85
CA ASP A 22 34.50 -21.29 3.46
C ASP A 22 33.32 -21.51 2.49
N GLY A 23 33.03 -20.45 1.72
CA GLY A 23 31.89 -20.34 0.82
C GLY A 23 31.81 -21.44 -0.24
N TYR A 24 31.00 -22.46 0.05
CA TYR A 24 30.44 -23.32 -0.98
C TYR A 24 29.20 -22.64 -1.56
N GLU A 25 29.34 -22.00 -2.73
CA GLU A 25 28.20 -21.70 -3.60
C GLU A 25 27.45 -23.01 -3.88
N ARG A 26 26.36 -23.24 -3.15
CA ARG A 26 25.40 -24.29 -3.48
C ARG A 26 24.53 -23.78 -4.61
N ASP A 27 24.40 -24.59 -5.65
CA ASP A 27 23.51 -24.31 -6.78
C ASP A 27 22.08 -23.98 -6.27
N GLY A 28 21.59 -22.78 -6.60
CA GLY A 28 20.29 -22.24 -6.17
C GLY A 28 20.24 -21.63 -4.76
N TRP A 29 21.38 -21.34 -4.12
CA TRP A 29 21.46 -20.60 -2.85
C TRP A 29 22.16 -19.26 -3.05
N GLU A 30 21.52 -18.17 -2.63
CA GLU A 30 22.09 -16.82 -2.60
C GLU A 30 22.38 -16.39 -1.17
N THR A 31 23.49 -15.69 -0.98
CA THR A 31 23.97 -15.29 0.33
C THR A 31 23.69 -13.81 0.58
N ILE A 32 22.93 -13.49 1.62
CA ILE A 32 22.60 -12.12 2.05
C ILE A 32 23.23 -11.87 3.42
N SER A 33 23.96 -10.76 3.57
CA SER A 33 24.42 -10.30 4.88
C SER A 33 23.33 -9.47 5.56
N MET A 34 22.87 -9.91 6.73
CA MET A 34 21.92 -9.18 7.58
C MET A 34 22.53 -9.06 8.98
N ASP A 35 22.61 -7.84 9.51
CA ASP A 35 23.09 -7.55 10.88
C ASP A 35 24.44 -8.18 11.26
N GLY A 36 25.35 -8.31 10.30
CA GLY A 36 26.68 -8.92 10.51
C GLY A 36 26.68 -10.44 10.50
N GLN A 37 25.55 -11.09 10.20
CA GLN A 37 25.49 -12.52 9.92
C GLN A 37 25.28 -12.78 8.43
N ILE A 38 25.84 -13.87 7.93
CA ILE A 38 25.75 -14.29 6.53
C ILE A 38 24.63 -15.34 6.43
N ALA A 39 23.54 -15.05 5.72
CA ALA A 39 22.41 -15.96 5.54
C ALA A 39 22.34 -16.47 4.09
N GLY A 40 22.40 -17.79 3.89
CA GLY A 40 22.08 -18.43 2.62
C GLY A 40 20.58 -18.64 2.46
N ILE A 41 20.05 -18.30 1.29
CA ILE A 41 18.63 -18.34 0.94
C ILE A 41 18.46 -19.11 -0.35
N ARG A 42 17.62 -20.16 -0.33
CA ARG A 42 17.31 -20.92 -1.54
C ARG A 42 16.27 -20.19 -2.41
N THR A 43 16.72 -19.40 -3.38
CA THR A 43 15.87 -18.56 -4.24
C THR A 43 14.93 -19.35 -5.14
N SER A 44 15.33 -20.54 -5.62
CA SER A 44 14.48 -21.34 -6.52
C SER A 44 13.09 -21.68 -5.94
N THR A 45 13.03 -22.00 -4.64
CA THR A 45 11.77 -22.33 -3.94
C THR A 45 10.91 -21.08 -3.70
N ILE A 46 11.55 -19.91 -3.66
CA ILE A 46 10.89 -18.63 -3.44
C ILE A 46 10.22 -18.14 -4.74
N ASP A 47 10.87 -18.32 -5.89
CA ASP A 47 10.29 -17.98 -7.19
C ASP A 47 9.07 -18.84 -7.50
N GLU A 48 9.17 -20.16 -7.28
CA GLU A 48 8.04 -21.10 -7.39
C GLU A 48 6.86 -20.69 -6.50
N LYS A 49 7.15 -20.17 -5.30
CA LYS A 49 6.13 -19.64 -4.38
C LYS A 49 5.47 -18.38 -4.94
N CYS A 50 6.24 -17.47 -5.54
CA CYS A 50 5.71 -16.27 -6.16
C CYS A 50 4.77 -16.64 -7.33
N GLU A 51 5.23 -17.52 -8.23
CA GLU A 51 4.43 -17.99 -9.37
C GLU A 51 3.13 -18.68 -8.89
N ALA A 52 3.21 -19.49 -7.84
CA ALA A 52 2.05 -20.11 -7.23
C ALA A 52 1.06 -19.07 -6.69
N PHE A 53 1.54 -18.03 -6.00
CA PHE A 53 0.70 -16.94 -5.49
C PHE A 53 -0.01 -16.20 -6.63
N ASP A 54 0.70 -15.78 -7.68
CA ASP A 54 0.09 -15.09 -8.82
C ASP A 54 -0.94 -15.98 -9.53
N THR A 55 -0.64 -17.27 -9.68
CA THR A 55 -1.58 -18.24 -10.29
C THR A 55 -2.83 -18.42 -9.43
N ILE A 56 -2.69 -18.47 -8.10
CA ILE A 56 -3.84 -18.55 -7.17
C ILE A 56 -4.69 -17.27 -7.26
N VAL A 57 -4.06 -16.10 -7.33
CA VAL A 57 -4.74 -14.81 -7.49
C VAL A 57 -5.59 -14.80 -8.76
N ILE A 58 -5.03 -15.26 -9.88
CA ILE A 58 -5.76 -15.40 -11.14
C ILE A 58 -6.95 -16.36 -10.98
N HIS A 59 -6.73 -17.56 -10.42
CA HIS A 59 -7.80 -18.51 -10.19
C HIS A 59 -8.93 -17.95 -9.33
N CYS A 60 -8.60 -17.22 -8.27
CA CYS A 60 -9.59 -16.56 -7.42
C CYS A 60 -10.40 -15.52 -8.20
N SER A 61 -9.74 -14.67 -8.99
CA SER A 61 -10.40 -13.65 -9.81
C SER A 61 -11.37 -14.24 -10.84
N VAL A 62 -11.00 -15.36 -11.47
CA VAL A 62 -11.80 -16.02 -12.51
C VAL A 62 -12.96 -16.83 -11.92
N LEU A 63 -12.72 -17.53 -10.82
CA LEU A 63 -13.72 -18.41 -10.21
C LEU A 63 -14.75 -17.65 -9.36
N GLY A 64 -14.38 -16.49 -8.80
CA GLY A 64 -15.26 -15.70 -7.94
C GLY A 64 -15.79 -16.53 -6.77
N GLY A 65 -17.11 -16.53 -6.55
CA GLY A 65 -17.76 -17.35 -5.52
C GLY A 65 -17.48 -18.86 -5.59
N ARG A 66 -17.09 -19.41 -6.76
CA ARG A 66 -16.71 -20.83 -6.87
C ARG A 66 -15.36 -21.15 -6.23
N PHE A 67 -14.57 -20.13 -5.88
CA PHE A 67 -13.32 -20.28 -5.14
C PHE A 67 -13.53 -20.61 -3.64
N GLY A 68 -14.77 -20.54 -3.14
CA GLY A 68 -15.13 -20.78 -1.73
C GLY A 68 -14.46 -21.98 -1.04
N PRO A 69 -14.35 -23.17 -1.67
CA PRO A 69 -13.69 -24.33 -1.05
C PRO A 69 -12.21 -24.11 -0.68
N TYR A 70 -11.54 -23.16 -1.33
CA TYR A 70 -10.12 -22.85 -1.11
C TYR A 70 -9.91 -21.57 -0.29
N PHE A 71 -10.98 -20.85 0.03
CA PHE A 71 -10.91 -19.52 0.62
C PHE A 71 -10.14 -19.50 1.95
N THR A 72 -10.51 -20.35 2.91
CA THR A 72 -9.91 -20.33 4.26
C THR A 72 -8.42 -20.61 4.22
N GLN A 73 -8.02 -21.67 3.52
CA GLN A 73 -6.60 -22.02 3.35
C GLN A 73 -5.83 -20.91 2.63
N SER A 74 -6.43 -20.30 1.60
CA SER A 74 -5.80 -19.20 0.88
C SER A 74 -5.60 -17.98 1.77
N LEU A 75 -6.57 -17.65 2.63
CA LEU A 75 -6.45 -16.55 3.58
C LEU A 75 -5.35 -16.82 4.62
N GLU A 76 -5.29 -18.03 5.16
CA GLU A 76 -4.25 -18.46 6.11
C GLU A 76 -2.83 -18.38 5.52
N LEU A 77 -2.68 -18.63 4.22
CA LEU A 77 -1.42 -18.46 3.50
C LEU A 77 -1.10 -16.98 3.20
N THR A 78 -2.11 -16.19 2.87
CA THR A 78 -1.96 -14.80 2.41
C THR A 78 -1.53 -13.86 3.52
N LEU A 79 -2.13 -13.96 4.71
CA LEU A 79 -1.84 -13.04 5.81
C LEU A 79 -0.35 -13.02 6.24
N PRO A 80 0.34 -14.16 6.45
CA PRO A 80 1.77 -14.15 6.75
C PRO A 80 2.63 -13.76 5.54
N ALA A 81 2.18 -14.01 4.31
CA ALA A 81 2.91 -13.68 3.10
C ALA A 81 3.12 -12.15 2.90
N LEU A 82 2.28 -11.31 3.49
CA LEU A 82 2.48 -9.86 3.53
C LEU A 82 3.82 -9.45 4.19
N GLN A 83 4.36 -10.30 5.07
CA GLN A 83 5.64 -10.06 5.75
C GLN A 83 6.76 -10.97 5.23
N PHE A 84 6.60 -11.51 4.02
CA PHE A 84 7.61 -12.35 3.41
C PHE A 84 8.70 -11.49 2.77
N TYR A 85 9.57 -10.90 3.60
CA TYR A 85 10.61 -9.95 3.17
C TYR A 85 11.68 -10.56 2.24
N PHE A 86 11.69 -11.89 2.08
CA PHE A 86 12.61 -12.57 1.18
C PHE A 86 12.27 -12.40 -0.31
N HIS A 87 11.05 -11.97 -0.65
CA HIS A 87 10.67 -11.75 -2.05
C HIS A 87 9.50 -10.77 -2.18
N GLU A 88 9.75 -9.64 -2.83
CA GLU A 88 8.77 -8.58 -3.00
C GLU A 88 7.53 -9.05 -3.76
N GLY A 89 7.70 -9.82 -4.84
CA GLY A 89 6.58 -10.34 -5.63
C GLY A 89 5.58 -11.17 -4.83
N VAL A 90 6.02 -11.89 -3.78
CA VAL A 90 5.12 -12.65 -2.90
C VAL A 90 4.30 -11.71 -2.04
N ARG A 91 4.93 -10.65 -1.48
CA ARG A 91 4.26 -9.64 -0.68
C ARG A 91 3.22 -8.89 -1.51
N GLU A 92 3.60 -8.50 -2.72
CA GLU A 92 2.75 -7.81 -3.70
C GLU A 92 1.55 -8.67 -4.13
N ALA A 93 1.79 -9.92 -4.51
CA ALA A 93 0.72 -10.86 -4.84
C ALA A 93 -0.23 -11.08 -3.66
N ALA A 94 0.29 -11.26 -2.45
CA ALA A 94 -0.52 -11.39 -1.23
C ALA A 94 -1.36 -10.14 -0.94
N CYS A 95 -0.77 -8.95 -1.12
CA CYS A 95 -1.45 -7.67 -0.94
C CYS A 95 -2.64 -7.53 -1.91
N ARG A 96 -2.43 -7.81 -3.21
CA ARG A 96 -3.49 -7.83 -4.22
C ARG A 96 -4.55 -8.90 -3.95
N PHE A 97 -4.18 -9.99 -3.30
CA PHE A 97 -5.06 -11.13 -3.09
C PHE A 97 -6.14 -10.88 -2.03
N ILE A 98 -5.86 -10.10 -0.99
CA ILE A 98 -6.79 -9.83 0.13
C ILE A 98 -8.15 -9.27 -0.31
N PRO A 99 -8.24 -8.20 -1.13
CA PRO A 99 -9.54 -7.69 -1.58
C PRO A 99 -10.27 -8.69 -2.49
N LEU A 100 -9.55 -9.48 -3.30
CA LEU A 100 -10.12 -10.54 -4.14
C LEU A 100 -10.70 -11.68 -3.31
N LEU A 101 -9.97 -12.13 -2.29
CA LEU A 101 -10.48 -13.10 -1.31
C LEU A 101 -11.74 -12.56 -0.66
N THR A 102 -11.71 -11.33 -0.16
CA THR A 102 -12.89 -10.70 0.45
C THR A 102 -14.09 -10.71 -0.50
N SER A 103 -13.88 -10.43 -1.79
CA SER A 103 -14.93 -10.46 -2.81
C SER A 103 -15.48 -11.88 -3.02
N CYS A 104 -14.59 -12.86 -3.19
CA CYS A 104 -14.97 -14.26 -3.41
C CYS A 104 -15.69 -14.84 -2.20
N GLY A 105 -15.18 -14.59 -1.00
CA GLY A 105 -15.80 -15.01 0.25
C GLY A 105 -17.19 -14.43 0.45
N LYS A 106 -17.45 -13.18 0.01
CA LYS A 106 -18.81 -12.62 -0.01
C LYS A 106 -19.72 -13.36 -0.98
N GLN A 107 -19.23 -13.62 -2.20
CA GLN A 107 -20.02 -14.30 -3.24
C GLN A 107 -20.31 -15.76 -2.89
N SER A 108 -19.38 -16.44 -2.21
CA SER A 108 -19.51 -17.84 -1.81
C SER A 108 -20.26 -18.02 -0.48
N GLY A 109 -20.49 -16.95 0.28
CA GLY A 109 -21.02 -17.01 1.65
C GLY A 109 -20.01 -17.54 2.68
N THR A 110 -18.73 -17.64 2.33
CA THR A 110 -17.66 -18.14 3.23
C THR A 110 -17.10 -17.03 4.13
N LEU A 111 -17.23 -15.75 3.73
CA LEU A 111 -16.65 -14.63 4.48
C LEU A 111 -17.44 -14.36 5.76
N ILE A 112 -16.73 -14.36 6.89
CA ILE A 112 -17.26 -13.94 8.19
C ILE A 112 -16.57 -12.65 8.68
N PRO A 113 -17.24 -11.82 9.50
CA PRO A 113 -16.68 -10.56 9.97
C PRO A 113 -15.28 -10.65 10.62
N PRO A 114 -14.96 -11.66 11.45
CA PRO A 114 -13.63 -11.79 12.03
C PRO A 114 -12.50 -11.92 10.98
N MET A 115 -12.76 -12.52 9.83
CA MET A 115 -11.76 -12.66 8.75
C MET A 115 -11.45 -11.31 8.10
N VAL A 116 -12.46 -10.44 7.94
CA VAL A 116 -12.26 -9.07 7.44
C VAL A 116 -11.45 -8.26 8.45
N THR A 117 -11.82 -8.33 9.73
CA THR A 117 -11.07 -7.65 10.81
C THR A 117 -9.61 -8.12 10.82
N ALA A 118 -9.35 -9.43 10.76
CA ALA A 118 -7.99 -9.97 10.75
C ALA A 118 -7.18 -9.48 9.54
N SER A 119 -7.81 -9.43 8.35
CA SER A 119 -7.16 -8.95 7.12
C SER A 119 -6.80 -7.47 7.22
N LEU A 120 -7.73 -6.63 7.68
CA LEU A 120 -7.50 -5.20 7.86
C LEU A 120 -6.44 -4.93 8.94
N SER A 121 -6.52 -5.60 10.09
CA SER A 121 -5.52 -5.48 11.15
C SER A 121 -4.13 -5.87 10.66
N LYS A 122 -4.03 -6.91 9.83
CA LYS A 122 -2.75 -7.33 9.27
C LYS A 122 -2.18 -6.29 8.31
N LEU A 123 -2.99 -5.75 7.41
CA LEU A 123 -2.58 -4.68 6.49
C LEU A 123 -2.12 -3.43 7.25
N ILE A 124 -2.88 -2.98 8.25
CA ILE A 124 -2.52 -1.83 9.10
C ILE A 124 -1.18 -2.08 9.80
N TYR A 125 -0.99 -3.27 10.37
CA TYR A 125 0.26 -3.63 11.01
C TYR A 125 1.43 -3.60 10.03
N CYS A 126 1.26 -4.09 8.79
CA CYS A 126 2.31 -4.03 7.77
C CYS A 126 2.69 -2.58 7.43
N ILE A 127 1.71 -1.67 7.32
CA ILE A 127 1.98 -0.24 7.09
C ILE A 127 2.86 0.37 8.20
N GLN A 128 2.70 -0.08 9.45
CA GLN A 128 3.46 0.48 10.58
C GLN A 128 4.93 0.08 10.59
N ILE A 129 5.29 -1.03 9.94
CA ILE A 129 6.64 -1.59 9.97
C ILE A 129 7.33 -1.57 8.61
N GLU A 130 6.61 -1.23 7.54
CA GLU A 130 7.14 -1.23 6.18
C GLU A 130 8.05 -0.01 5.94
N THR A 131 9.17 -0.25 5.29
CA THR A 131 10.16 0.79 4.96
C THR A 131 10.11 1.19 3.50
N ASP A 132 9.61 0.32 2.61
CA ASP A 132 9.48 0.64 1.19
C ASP A 132 8.18 1.44 0.89
N PRO A 133 8.28 2.69 0.42
CA PRO A 133 7.12 3.51 0.11
C PRO A 133 6.24 2.93 -1.00
N SER A 134 6.82 2.18 -1.95
CA SER A 134 6.07 1.56 -3.06
C SER A 134 5.12 0.50 -2.51
N PHE A 135 5.61 -0.39 -1.64
CA PHE A 135 4.77 -1.38 -0.99
C PHE A 135 3.78 -0.77 0.01
N VAL A 136 4.13 0.32 0.70
CA VAL A 136 3.17 1.10 1.53
C VAL A 136 1.96 1.55 0.69
N ALA A 137 2.18 2.02 -0.54
CA ALA A 137 1.10 2.39 -1.46
C ALA A 137 0.18 1.20 -1.76
N SER A 138 0.77 0.06 -2.10
CA SER A 138 0.06 -1.20 -2.33
C SER A 138 -0.79 -1.60 -1.12
N LEU A 139 -0.27 -1.46 0.11
CA LEU A 139 -0.99 -1.75 1.35
C LEU A 139 -2.20 -0.81 1.56
N TYR A 140 -2.04 0.49 1.35
CA TYR A 140 -3.15 1.45 1.44
C TYR A 140 -4.24 1.17 0.40
N LYS A 141 -3.83 0.86 -0.84
CA LYS A 141 -4.74 0.41 -1.90
C LYS A 141 -5.52 -0.83 -1.50
N ALA A 142 -4.84 -1.85 -0.97
CA ALA A 142 -5.49 -3.08 -0.50
C ALA A 142 -6.47 -2.83 0.64
N ILE A 143 -6.17 -1.93 1.59
CA ILE A 143 -7.11 -1.50 2.63
C ILE A 143 -8.35 -0.86 2.01
N ALA A 144 -8.18 0.12 1.12
CA ALA A 144 -9.30 0.82 0.49
C ALA A 144 -10.20 -0.14 -0.30
N ASP A 145 -9.60 -1.04 -1.09
CA ASP A 145 -10.33 -2.03 -1.88
C ASP A 145 -11.04 -3.06 -0.98
N THR A 146 -10.38 -3.52 0.08
CA THR A 146 -10.98 -4.45 1.06
C THR A 146 -12.17 -3.82 1.78
N LEU A 147 -12.05 -2.56 2.23
CA LEU A 147 -13.15 -1.83 2.86
C LEU A 147 -14.34 -1.64 1.91
N ARG A 148 -14.06 -1.30 0.64
CA ARG A 148 -15.08 -1.13 -0.41
C ARG A 148 -15.82 -2.43 -0.65
N VAL A 149 -15.09 -3.53 -0.82
CA VAL A 149 -15.66 -4.85 -1.05
C VAL A 149 -16.45 -5.32 0.17
N ALA A 150 -15.93 -5.15 1.38
CA ALA A 150 -16.61 -5.54 2.62
C ALA A 150 -17.89 -4.73 2.92
N GLY A 151 -18.11 -3.59 2.24
CA GLY A 151 -19.24 -2.71 2.54
C GLY A 151 -19.03 -1.85 3.79
N LEU A 152 -17.77 -1.73 4.23
CA LEU A 152 -17.35 -1.01 5.43
C LEU A 152 -16.99 0.46 5.15
N GLN A 153 -17.38 1.00 4.01
CA GLN A 153 -17.32 2.44 3.77
C GLN A 153 -18.18 3.21 4.79
N ASN A 154 -17.62 4.30 5.33
CA ASN A 154 -18.26 5.29 6.20
C ASN A 154 -18.61 4.78 7.60
N MET A 155 -17.78 3.91 8.20
CA MET A 155 -18.01 3.40 9.56
C MET A 155 -18.06 4.52 10.61
N ALA A 156 -17.24 5.57 10.48
CA ALA A 156 -17.26 6.74 11.36
C ALA A 156 -18.60 7.50 11.29
N GLU A 157 -19.13 7.74 10.10
CA GLU A 157 -20.42 8.44 9.92
C GLU A 157 -21.62 7.61 10.39
N LYS A 158 -21.60 6.28 10.16
CA LYS A 158 -22.64 5.36 10.63
C LYS A 158 -22.66 5.27 12.16
N ARG A 159 -21.49 5.27 12.82
CA ARG A 159 -21.40 5.30 14.29
C ARG A 159 -21.92 6.61 14.88
N LYS A 160 -21.61 7.74 14.24
CA LYS A 160 -22.15 9.07 14.62
C LYS A 160 -23.67 9.13 14.46
N ARG A 161 -24.23 8.66 13.34
CA ARG A 161 -25.69 8.60 13.11
C ARG A 161 -26.41 7.65 14.09
N ARG A 162 -25.81 6.50 14.41
CA ARG A 162 -26.37 5.56 15.40
C ARG A 162 -26.33 6.12 16.83
N SER A 163 -25.32 6.94 17.17
CA SER A 163 -25.24 7.64 18.45
C SER A 163 -26.20 8.82 18.55
N VAL A 164 -26.43 9.54 17.44
CA VAL A 164 -27.38 10.68 17.39
C VAL A 164 -28.85 10.21 17.41
N GLY A 165 -29.16 9.04 16.86
CA GLY A 165 -30.52 8.45 16.91
C GLY A 165 -31.00 8.02 18.30
N ASN A 166 -30.11 7.91 19.29
CA ASN A 166 -30.42 7.50 20.67
C ASN A 166 -30.32 8.66 21.68
N GLY A 167 -30.13 9.89 21.21
CA GLY A 167 -29.90 11.07 22.05
C GLY A 167 -30.77 12.26 21.65
N VAL A 168 -32.08 12.06 21.51
CA VAL A 168 -33.03 13.18 21.55
C VAL A 168 -33.25 13.54 23.02
N GLY A 169 -32.55 14.57 23.48
CA GLY A 169 -32.82 15.20 24.77
C GLY A 169 -31.58 15.81 25.39
N GLY A 170 -31.36 17.11 25.18
CA GLY A 170 -30.44 17.85 26.05
C GLY A 170 -29.76 19.07 25.44
N VAL A 171 -30.50 20.18 25.37
CA VAL A 171 -30.05 21.55 25.71
C VAL A 171 -29.00 22.23 24.83
N ALA A 172 -29.43 23.38 24.30
CA ALA A 172 -28.67 24.43 23.64
C ALA A 172 -27.74 25.20 24.59
N GLY A 173 -26.66 25.77 24.05
CA GLY A 173 -25.96 26.92 24.64
C GLY A 173 -24.60 27.24 24.00
N PRO A 174 -24.21 28.53 23.80
CA PRO A 174 -23.28 28.96 22.75
C PRO A 174 -21.93 29.53 23.24
N GLY A 175 -20.99 29.76 22.31
CA GLY A 175 -19.74 30.52 22.47
C GLY A 175 -18.49 29.64 22.35
N GLY A 176 -17.35 30.02 21.74
CA GLY A 176 -16.84 31.25 21.17
C GLY A 176 -15.31 31.09 21.02
N GLY A 177 -14.68 31.81 20.06
CA GLY A 177 -13.22 31.92 19.88
C GLY A 177 -12.57 30.74 19.16
N GLY A 178 -11.83 30.89 18.04
CA GLY A 178 -10.83 31.90 17.75
C GLY A 178 -9.45 31.31 18.05
N GLY A 179 -8.71 30.86 17.02
CA GLY A 179 -7.36 30.31 17.21
C GLY A 179 -6.84 29.55 15.98
N THR A 180 -6.48 30.29 14.93
CA THR A 180 -5.58 29.81 13.87
C THR A 180 -4.16 29.76 14.43
N THR A 181 -3.63 28.57 14.69
CA THR A 181 -2.20 28.37 14.90
C THR A 181 -1.61 27.79 13.62
N SER A 182 -0.88 28.64 12.90
CA SER A 182 0.05 28.27 11.84
C SER A 182 1.16 27.42 12.47
N THR A 183 1.15 26.13 12.21
CA THR A 183 2.29 25.25 12.48
C THR A 183 2.99 25.04 11.16
N ASP A 184 4.15 25.67 10.97
CA ASP A 184 5.11 25.32 9.93
C ASP A 184 5.58 23.88 10.16
N PRO A 185 5.38 22.94 9.23
CA PRO A 185 6.21 21.76 9.17
C PRO A 185 7.39 22.09 8.25
N ASN A 186 8.58 22.20 8.81
CA ASN A 186 9.81 22.00 8.05
C ASN A 186 10.11 20.50 8.08
N PRO A 187 9.78 19.71 7.05
CA PRO A 187 10.46 18.45 6.82
C PRO A 187 11.74 18.77 6.05
N SER A 188 12.89 18.49 6.67
CA SER A 188 14.17 18.42 5.99
C SER A 188 14.13 17.30 4.94
N THR A 189 13.57 17.57 3.77
CA THR A 189 13.67 16.70 2.60
C THR A 189 15.10 16.80 2.06
N PRO A 190 15.81 15.70 1.79
CA PRO A 190 17.12 15.76 1.17
C PRO A 190 17.02 16.53 -0.15
N HIS A 191 17.86 17.54 -0.30
CA HIS A 191 17.96 18.33 -1.53
C HIS A 191 18.77 17.51 -2.54
N TYR A 192 18.09 16.77 -3.41
CA TYR A 192 18.74 16.23 -4.61
C TYR A 192 18.77 17.36 -5.65
N ILE A 193 19.94 17.97 -5.81
CA ILE A 193 20.18 18.90 -6.92
C ILE A 193 20.50 18.00 -8.11
N ALA A 194 19.52 17.80 -9.00
CA ALA A 194 19.73 17.10 -10.26
C ALA A 194 20.81 17.82 -11.08
N THR A 195 21.89 17.14 -11.39
CA THR A 195 22.99 17.71 -12.18
C THR A 195 22.87 17.37 -13.66
N ASP A 196 22.14 16.29 -14.02
CA ASP A 196 21.92 15.82 -15.39
C ASP A 196 20.42 15.66 -15.76
N GLU A 197 20.10 15.54 -17.06
CA GLU A 197 18.72 15.35 -17.55
C GLU A 197 18.11 14.01 -17.12
N ASP A 198 18.90 12.94 -17.06
CA ASP A 198 18.47 11.62 -16.58
C ASP A 198 18.06 11.66 -15.09
N ASP A 199 18.76 12.44 -14.26
CA ASP A 199 18.41 12.65 -12.84
C ASP A 199 17.06 13.35 -12.69
N ARG A 200 16.72 14.27 -13.62
CA ARG A 200 15.43 14.97 -13.60
C ARG A 200 14.28 14.03 -13.92
N ASP A 201 14.44 13.15 -14.91
CA ASP A 201 13.42 12.18 -15.28
C ASP A 201 13.19 11.15 -14.15
N GLU A 202 14.25 10.72 -13.47
CA GLU A 202 14.15 9.83 -12.31
C GLU A 202 13.45 10.51 -11.13
N ILE A 203 13.78 11.77 -10.83
CA ILE A 203 13.11 12.56 -9.80
C ILE A 203 11.63 12.78 -10.16
N ALA A 204 11.31 13.09 -11.42
CA ALA A 204 9.94 13.28 -11.86
C ALA A 204 9.11 11.99 -11.74
N LEU A 205 9.71 10.84 -12.03
CA LEU A 205 9.07 9.54 -11.83
C LEU A 205 8.78 9.27 -10.35
N MET A 206 9.74 9.56 -9.47
CA MET A 206 9.59 9.42 -8.03
C MET A 206 8.48 10.33 -7.48
N GLU A 207 8.46 11.61 -7.85
CA GLU A 207 7.41 12.55 -7.43
C GLU A 207 6.01 12.09 -7.88
N LYS A 208 5.90 11.52 -9.09
CA LYS A 208 4.64 10.98 -9.59
C LYS A 208 4.19 9.73 -8.83
N MET A 209 5.12 8.86 -8.45
CA MET A 209 4.83 7.71 -7.60
C MET A 209 4.36 8.16 -6.22
N GLU A 210 5.03 9.14 -5.61
CA GLU A 210 4.61 9.74 -4.34
C GLU A 210 3.21 10.35 -4.41
N GLU A 211 2.86 11.03 -5.50
CA GLU A 211 1.49 11.55 -5.66
C GLU A 211 0.46 10.41 -5.65
N PHE A 212 0.74 9.31 -6.37
CA PHE A 212 -0.15 8.15 -6.39
C PHE A 212 -0.29 7.51 -4.99
N THR A 213 0.79 7.42 -4.22
CA THR A 213 0.74 6.88 -2.85
C THR A 213 -0.12 7.76 -1.95
N LEU A 214 0.06 9.07 -2.01
CA LEU A 214 -0.71 10.05 -1.23
C LEU A 214 -2.20 10.01 -1.57
N GLU A 215 -2.56 9.78 -2.84
CA GLU A 215 -3.94 9.59 -3.25
C GLU A 215 -4.58 8.34 -2.65
N ASP A 216 -3.87 7.21 -2.65
CA ASP A 216 -4.39 5.96 -2.09
C ASP A 216 -4.48 6.01 -0.55
N MET A 217 -3.54 6.70 0.10
CA MET A 217 -3.63 7.06 1.52
C MET A 217 -4.87 7.90 1.82
N GLU A 218 -5.11 8.95 1.03
CA GLU A 218 -6.26 9.83 1.19
C GLU A 218 -7.58 9.04 1.05
N LYS A 219 -7.68 8.21 0.01
CA LYS A 219 -8.87 7.35 -0.23
C LYS A 219 -9.11 6.43 0.97
N ALA A 220 -8.08 5.73 1.44
CA ALA A 220 -8.20 4.82 2.58
C ALA A 220 -8.63 5.55 3.86
N LEU A 221 -8.01 6.69 4.15
CA LEU A 221 -8.33 7.50 5.33
C LEU A 221 -9.75 8.04 5.27
N ARG A 222 -10.21 8.59 4.13
CA ARG A 222 -11.59 9.09 3.98
C ARG A 222 -12.63 7.99 4.21
N MET A 223 -12.34 6.76 3.82
CA MET A 223 -13.23 5.62 4.02
C MET A 223 -13.35 5.21 5.51
N LEU A 224 -12.27 5.37 6.26
CA LEU A 224 -12.20 5.08 7.70
C LEU A 224 -12.78 6.23 8.54
N ASP A 225 -12.28 7.44 8.32
CA ASP A 225 -12.65 8.68 8.99
C ASP A 225 -12.48 9.89 8.05
N GLY A 226 -13.60 10.44 7.60
CA GLY A 226 -13.62 11.62 6.72
C GLY A 226 -13.10 12.92 7.35
N GLN A 227 -12.89 12.96 8.67
CA GLN A 227 -12.33 14.11 9.39
C GLN A 227 -10.94 13.84 9.96
N HIS A 228 -10.25 12.79 9.50
CA HIS A 228 -8.96 12.40 10.03
C HIS A 228 -7.92 13.53 9.89
N PRO A 229 -7.18 13.90 10.96
CA PRO A 229 -6.19 15.00 10.92
C PRO A 229 -5.12 14.85 9.84
N LEU A 230 -4.72 13.60 9.52
CA LEU A 230 -3.74 13.32 8.47
C LEU A 230 -4.22 13.70 7.06
N LEU A 231 -5.53 13.88 6.82
CA LEU A 231 -6.02 14.36 5.52
C LEU A 231 -5.50 15.76 5.21
N ILE A 232 -5.36 16.62 6.22
CA ILE A 232 -4.80 17.97 6.06
C ILE A 232 -3.30 17.88 5.76
N ALA A 233 -2.58 16.98 6.44
CA ALA A 233 -1.16 16.75 6.21
C ALA A 233 -0.91 16.26 4.77
N ILE A 234 -1.67 15.27 4.30
CA ILE A 234 -1.59 14.75 2.93
C ILE A 234 -1.85 15.87 1.91
N ALA A 235 -2.92 16.64 2.09
CA ALA A 235 -3.23 17.76 1.19
C ALA A 235 -2.12 18.82 1.16
N SER A 236 -1.45 19.06 2.29
CA SER A 236 -0.34 20.01 2.38
C SER A 236 0.90 19.49 1.66
N VAL A 237 1.26 18.22 1.84
CA VAL A 237 2.41 17.59 1.16
C VAL A 237 2.19 17.55 -0.36
N ARG A 238 0.99 17.17 -0.83
CA ARG A 238 0.65 17.19 -2.27
C ARG A 238 0.85 18.58 -2.87
N LYS A 239 0.41 19.63 -2.16
CA LYS A 239 0.54 21.02 -2.64
C LYS A 239 2.01 21.45 -2.75
N LEU A 240 2.87 20.96 -1.87
CA LEU A 240 4.31 21.24 -1.89
C LEU A 240 5.03 20.53 -3.04
N GLY A 241 4.65 19.28 -3.35
CA GLY A 241 5.20 18.53 -4.49
C GLY A 241 4.90 19.21 -5.83
N CYS A 242 3.68 19.70 -6.03
CA CYS A 242 3.27 20.33 -7.31
C CYS A 242 4.02 21.64 -7.67
N HIS A 243 4.78 22.26 -6.75
CA HIS A 243 5.46 23.54 -6.99
C HIS A 243 6.96 23.43 -7.21
N ARG A 244 7.52 22.21 -7.26
CA ARG A 244 8.98 22.01 -7.25
C ARG A 244 9.65 22.18 -8.62
N TYR A 245 8.90 22.01 -9.72
CA TYR A 245 9.37 22.31 -11.08
C TYR A 245 8.25 22.97 -11.91
N PRO A 246 8.35 24.27 -12.24
CA PRO A 246 7.57 24.83 -13.33
C PRO A 246 7.99 24.10 -14.61
N TRP A 247 7.05 23.43 -15.25
CA TRP A 247 7.23 22.98 -16.62
C TRP A 247 7.47 24.24 -17.46
N GLU A 248 8.72 24.56 -17.81
CA GLU A 248 9.03 25.54 -18.85
C GLU A 248 8.63 24.92 -20.20
N GLY A 249 7.33 24.91 -20.46
CA GLY A 249 6.71 24.36 -21.67
C GLY A 249 5.69 25.29 -22.32
N GLU A 250 5.58 26.52 -21.86
CA GLU A 250 4.76 27.56 -22.49
C GLU A 250 5.64 28.78 -22.81
N GLU A 251 6.55 28.64 -23.79
CA GLU A 251 6.88 29.80 -24.62
C GLU A 251 5.61 30.18 -25.37
N GLU A 252 4.83 31.07 -24.77
CA GLU A 252 3.78 31.82 -25.46
C GLU A 252 4.40 32.44 -26.71
N GLY A 253 4.00 31.90 -27.86
CA GLY A 253 4.19 32.53 -29.15
C GLY A 253 3.48 33.88 -29.19
N LEU A 254 4.15 34.92 -28.72
CA LEU A 254 3.85 36.30 -29.06
C LEU A 254 4.28 36.54 -30.51
N ARG A 255 3.45 36.01 -31.42
CA ARG A 255 3.31 36.52 -32.78
C ARG A 255 3.06 38.03 -32.67
N GLY A 256 4.04 38.82 -33.05
CA GLY A 256 3.79 40.20 -33.45
C GLY A 256 2.80 40.25 -34.62
N PRO A 257 1.98 41.30 -34.66
CA PRO A 257 1.78 41.97 -35.93
C PRO A 257 1.91 43.49 -35.77
N GLY A 258 2.90 44.04 -36.46
CA GLY A 258 2.87 45.32 -37.16
C GLY A 258 2.36 46.56 -36.43
N ASP A 259 3.31 47.43 -36.07
CA ASP A 259 3.11 48.87 -36.26
C ASP A 259 4.14 49.37 -37.28
N VAL A 260 3.63 49.68 -38.47
CA VAL A 260 4.32 50.41 -39.53
C VAL A 260 4.38 51.87 -39.10
N GLN A 261 5.58 52.44 -39.04
CA GLN A 261 5.79 53.87 -38.87
C GLN A 261 6.76 54.34 -39.95
N GLY A 262 6.31 55.28 -40.80
CA GLY A 262 7.14 55.98 -41.79
C GLY A 262 6.75 55.73 -43.24
#